data_AF-A0A4P7H3I8-F1
#
_entry.id   AF-A0A4P7H3I8-F1
#
_cell.length_a   1.000
_cell.length_b   1.000
_cell.length_c   1.000
_cell.angle_alpha   90.00
_cell.angle_beta   90.00
_cell.angle_gamma   90.00
#
_symmetry.space_group_name_H-M   'P 1'
#
loop_
_entity.id
_entity.type
_entity.pdbx_description
1 polymer ?
#
loop_
_entity_poly.entity_id
_entity_poly.type
_entity_poly.pdbx_seq_one_letter_code
_entity_poly.pdbx_strand_id
1 'polypeptide(L)' 'MSPPEQAHNWVRTVGEVQPMDKPRPFTQEHREDFWRRCGWAPELPAAERDAIERAWDDDSIDMAELFGW' A
#
# COMPACT_ATOMS: atom_id res chain seq x y z
N MET A 1 -57.08 2.77 2.96
CA MET A 1 -56.15 2.04 2.08
C MET A 1 -54.78 2.65 2.25
N SER A 2 -53.91 2.00 3.02
CA SER A 2 -52.54 2.46 3.27
C SER A 2 -51.60 1.85 2.23
N PRO A 3 -50.68 2.61 1.61
CA PRO A 3 -49.70 2.05 0.68
C PRO A 3 -48.74 1.08 1.38
N PRO A 4 -48.22 0.07 0.64
CA PRO A 4 -47.55 -1.09 1.22
C PRO A 4 -46.09 -0.80 1.60
N GLU A 5 -45.69 -1.57 2.61
CA GLU A 5 -44.43 -1.64 3.36
C GLU A 5 -43.19 -2.01 2.51
N GLN A 6 -42.95 -1.31 1.38
CA GLN A 6 -41.85 -1.61 0.45
C GLN A 6 -40.61 -0.71 0.61
N ALA A 7 -40.46 -0.01 1.72
CA ALA A 7 -39.28 0.84 1.97
C ALA A 7 -38.11 0.10 2.65
N HIS A 8 -38.31 -1.14 3.11
CA HIS A 8 -37.33 -1.80 4.00
C HIS A 8 -36.24 -2.62 3.30
N ASN A 9 -36.25 -2.72 1.97
CA ASN A 9 -35.39 -3.68 1.25
C ASN A 9 -34.38 -3.06 0.27
N TRP A 10 -34.05 -1.77 0.43
CA TRP A 10 -33.02 -1.10 -0.40
C TRP A 10 -31.68 -0.87 0.33
N VAL A 11 -31.57 -1.24 1.61
CA VAL A 11 -30.33 -1.04 2.40
C VAL A 11 -29.46 -2.30 2.45
N ARG A 12 -29.65 -3.26 1.52
CA ARG A 12 -28.90 -4.53 1.51
C ARG A 12 -28.14 -4.81 0.21
N THR A 13 -27.78 -3.76 -0.53
CA THR A 13 -27.04 -3.89 -1.80
C THR A 13 -26.00 -2.79 -2.01
N VAL A 14 -25.46 -2.24 -0.94
CA VAL A 14 -24.08 -1.73 -0.99
C VAL A 14 -23.31 -2.68 -0.11
N GLY A 15 -22.91 -3.82 -0.69
CA GLY A 15 -21.89 -4.65 -0.07
C GLY A 15 -20.77 -3.72 0.32
N GLU A 16 -20.40 -3.77 1.61
CA GLU A 16 -19.19 -3.15 2.12
C GLU A 16 -18.12 -3.34 1.06
N VAL A 17 -17.74 -2.24 0.43
CA VAL A 17 -16.52 -2.22 -0.37
C VAL A 17 -15.48 -2.47 0.69
N GLN A 18 -15.09 -3.75 0.86
CA GLN A 18 -13.97 -4.13 1.69
C GLN A 18 -12.88 -3.15 1.31
N PRO A 19 -12.42 -2.27 2.23
CA PRO A 19 -11.41 -1.30 1.88
C PRO A 19 -10.27 -2.15 1.37
N MET A 20 -10.05 -2.10 0.04
CA MET A 20 -9.15 -2.95 -0.72
C MET A 20 -7.95 -3.23 0.18
N ASP A 21 -7.84 -4.47 0.66
CA ASP A 21 -6.89 -4.88 1.71
C ASP A 21 -5.58 -4.15 1.43
N LYS A 22 -5.33 -3.05 2.16
CA LYS A 22 -4.13 -2.27 1.88
C LYS A 22 -3.00 -3.24 2.13
N PRO A 23 -2.12 -3.50 1.14
CA PRO A 23 -1.00 -4.38 1.36
C PRO A 23 -0.32 -3.92 2.64
N ARG A 24 -0.13 -4.86 3.56
CA ARG A 24 0.49 -4.54 4.84
C ARG A 24 1.81 -3.84 4.52
N PRO A 25 2.10 -2.68 5.13
CA PRO A 25 3.34 -1.96 4.87
C PRO A 25 4.53 -2.92 4.99
N PHE A 26 5.52 -2.78 4.10
CA PHE A 26 6.70 -3.61 4.18
C PHE A 26 7.41 -3.37 5.51
N THR A 27 8.00 -4.44 6.04
CA THR A 27 8.84 -4.31 7.23
C THR A 27 10.00 -3.36 6.90
N GLN A 28 10.53 -2.70 7.93
CA GLN A 28 11.73 -1.86 7.77
C GLN A 28 12.90 -2.66 7.19
N GLU A 29 13.05 -3.92 7.61
CA GLU A 29 14.08 -4.83 7.11
C GLU A 29 13.94 -5.11 5.61
N HIS A 30 12.72 -5.38 5.13
CA HIS A 30 12.46 -5.61 3.70
C HIS A 30 12.79 -4.37 2.86
N ARG A 31 12.38 -3.19 3.34
CA ARG A 31 12.71 -1.92 2.68
C ARG A 31 14.21 -1.68 2.63
N GLU A 32 14.92 -1.88 3.74
CA GLU A 32 16.37 -1.71 3.79
C GLU A 32 17.12 -2.67 2.87
N ASP A 33 16.70 -3.93 2.81
CA ASP A 33 17.30 -4.90 1.89
C ASP A 33 17.09 -4.50 0.43
N PHE A 34 15.93 -3.95 0.09
CA PHE A 34 15.67 -3.38 -1.23
C PHE A 34 16.53 -2.14 -1.50
N TRP A 35 16.57 -1.19 -0.56
CA TRP A 35 17.35 0.03 -0.71
C TRP A 35 18.85 -0.27 -0.82
N ARG A 36 19.37 -1.29 -0.12
CA ARG A 36 20.77 -1.74 -0.26
C ARG A 36 21.10 -2.20 -1.68
N ARG A 37 20.17 -2.85 -2.39
CA ARG A 37 20.32 -3.19 -3.82
C ARG A 37 20.43 -1.93 -4.69
N CYS A 38 19.81 -0.83 -4.26
CA CYS A 38 19.87 0.49 -4.90
C CYS A 38 21.07 1.34 -4.47
N GLY A 39 21.96 0.81 -3.63
CA GLY A 39 23.13 1.52 -3.12
C GLY A 39 22.93 2.27 -1.80
N TRP A 40 21.79 2.09 -1.11
CA TRP A 40 21.59 2.64 0.23
C TRP A 40 22.52 1.97 1.24
N ALA A 41 23.11 2.78 2.10
CA ALA A 41 23.88 2.33 3.25
C ALA A 41 23.66 3.31 4.42
N PRO A 42 23.69 2.84 5.68
CA PRO A 42 23.46 3.70 6.84
C PRO A 42 24.54 4.80 6.98
N GLU A 43 25.72 4.60 6.40
CA GLU A 43 26.83 5.57 6.38
C GLU A 43 26.65 6.71 5.38
N LEU A 44 25.65 6.62 4.49
CA LEU A 44 25.38 7.69 3.53
C LEU A 44 24.89 8.97 4.22
N PRO A 45 25.18 10.15 3.62
CA PRO A 45 24.57 11.40 4.03
C PRO A 45 23.05 11.28 4.13
N ALA A 46 22.44 11.91 5.16
CA ALA A 46 21.00 11.83 5.37
C ALA A 46 20.19 12.22 4.12
N ALA A 47 20.63 13.24 3.39
CA ALA A 47 19.97 13.67 2.15
C ALA A 47 19.99 12.59 1.05
N GLU A 48 21.05 11.79 0.96
CA GLU A 48 21.16 10.70 -0.02
C GLU A 48 20.30 9.51 0.40
N ARG A 49 20.28 9.17 1.70
CA ARG A 49 19.38 8.15 2.24
C ARG A 49 17.92 8.52 2.00
N ASP A 50 17.53 9.73 2.38
CA ASP A 50 16.18 10.26 2.18
C ASP A 50 15.76 10.24 0.71
N ALA A 51 16.69 10.50 -0.22
CA ALA A 51 16.41 10.45 -1.65
C ALA A 51 16.07 9.03 -2.11
N ILE A 52 16.82 8.02 -1.65
CA ILE A 52 16.56 6.61 -1.99
C ILE A 52 15.27 6.13 -1.31
N GLU A 53 15.07 6.45 -0.03
CA GLU A 53 13.88 6.04 0.73
C GLU A 53 12.59 6.66 0.16
N ARG A 54 12.65 7.87 -0.40
CA ARG A 54 11.53 8.51 -1.10
C ARG A 54 11.32 8.01 -2.52
N ALA A 55 12.39 7.59 -3.20
CA ALA A 55 12.28 7.02 -4.54
C ALA A 55 11.69 5.62 -4.52
N TRP A 56 11.87 4.89 -3.41
CA TRP A 56 11.45 3.52 -3.22
C TRP A 56 10.58 3.38 -1.97
N ASP A 57 9.35 3.87 -2.07
CA ASP A 57 8.29 3.58 -1.09
C ASP A 57 7.73 2.16 -1.27
N ASP A 58 6.84 1.74 -0.37
CA ASP A 58 6.29 0.38 -0.37
C ASP A 58 5.60 0.03 -1.69
N ASP A 59 4.85 0.96 -2.27
CA ASP A 59 4.16 0.75 -3.54
C ASP A 59 5.16 0.57 -4.70
N SER A 60 6.23 1.38 -4.73
CA SER A 60 7.27 1.30 -5.76
C SER A 60 8.11 0.03 -5.62
N ILE A 61 8.39 -0.41 -4.39
CA ILE A 61 9.07 -1.68 -4.09
C ILE A 61 8.20 -2.86 -4.54
N ASP A 62 6.92 -2.87 -4.19
CA ASP A 62 5.97 -3.94 -4.56
C ASP A 62 5.86 -4.06 -6.09
N MET A 63 5.76 -2.94 -6.80
CA MET A 63 5.76 -2.92 -8.25
C MET A 63 7.07 -3.45 -8.84
N ALA A 64 8.23 -3.03 -8.31
CA ALA A 64 9.52 -3.50 -8.82
C ALA A 64 9.69 -5.03 -8.65
N GLU A 65 9.30 -5.57 -7.51
CA GLU A 65 9.33 -7.03 -7.26
C GLU A 65 8.35 -7.77 -8.17
N LEU A 66 7.16 -7.21 -8.44
CA LEU A 66 6.20 -7.77 -9.39
C LEU A 66 6.77 -7.89 -10.81
N PHE A 67 7.66 -6.98 -11.21
CA PHE A 67 8.36 -7.02 -12.50
C PHE A 67 9.69 -7.81 -12.49
N GLY A 68 10.03 -8.45 -11.36
CA GLY A 68 11.19 -9.35 -11.25
C GLY A 68 12.53 -8.66 -11.03
N TRP A 69 12.52 -7.50 -10.37
CA TRP A 69 13.73 -6.74 -10.04
C TRP A 69 14.42 -7.21 -8.76
#